data_AF-A0A8H8UG55-F1
#
_entry.id   AF-A0A8H8UG55-F1
#
_cell.length_a   1.000
_cell.length_b   1.000
_cell.length_c   1.000
_cell.angle_alpha   90.00
_cell.angle_beta   90.00
_cell.angle_gamma   90.00
#
_symmetry.space_group_name_H-M   'P 1'
#
loop_
_entity.id
_entity.type
_entity.pdbx_description
1 polymer ?
#
loop_
_entity_poly.entity_id
_entity_poly.type
_entity_poly.pdbx_seq_one_letter_code
_entity_poly.pdbx_strand_id
1 'polypeptide(L)'
;MDAYYNYTVFPGNTYDYSPFNASVQEQFYNQLYGPGNCVDQIKDCAARGLNNICESADNFCYYLVEEVLPDNTNRDEYDIRELQPDPFPYAFYVDYLNTPEVQKAIGAYQNFSESSSTVGNAFSTTGDDNREVGTIEALKKLLEQGIYVLLYAGDADYNCNWLGGEAVAHEINPPGFSSAGYTNISTSDATVHGQVKQASSFAFARIYESGHEVPFYQPLASLEIFERAIKGLDIATGECKVSGRGNGSGYLTKGTAQSTYREGNGTIVWDVLPVSAIYNTTTGMPGAAVGKRASSGKRGLQGKLSHAGKKFKI
;
A
#
# COMPACT_ATOMS: atom_id res chain seq x y z
N MET A 1 6.17 -11.38 -6.49
CA MET A 1 6.26 -12.48 -5.53
C MET A 1 7.32 -12.29 -4.44
N ASP A 2 8.59 -12.00 -4.76
CA ASP A 2 9.66 -11.82 -3.74
C ASP A 2 9.31 -10.83 -2.61
N ALA A 3 8.50 -9.82 -2.94
CA ALA A 3 8.01 -8.80 -2.03
C ALA A 3 7.28 -9.36 -0.80
N TYR A 4 6.47 -10.42 -0.93
CA TYR A 4 5.73 -10.99 0.20
C TYR A 4 6.67 -11.56 1.28
N TYR A 5 7.69 -12.32 0.85
CA TYR A 5 8.72 -12.84 1.75
C TYR A 5 9.56 -11.70 2.34
N ASN A 6 9.97 -10.75 1.50
CA ASN A 6 10.79 -9.63 1.95
C ASN A 6 10.06 -8.74 2.97
N TYR A 7 8.76 -8.56 2.82
CA TYR A 7 7.93 -7.74 3.70
C TYR A 7 7.64 -8.41 5.05
N THR A 8 7.62 -9.73 5.15
CA THR A 8 7.28 -10.43 6.41
C THR A 8 8.47 -11.11 7.10
N VAL A 9 9.54 -11.39 6.37
CA VAL A 9 10.72 -12.09 6.87
C VAL A 9 11.95 -11.20 6.91
N PHE A 10 12.49 -10.80 5.74
CA PHE A 10 13.68 -9.94 5.69
C PHE A 10 13.74 -9.15 4.38
N PRO A 11 13.87 -7.81 4.41
CA PRO A 11 14.22 -6.97 5.56
C PRO A 11 13.08 -6.73 6.57
N GLY A 12 11.87 -7.17 6.25
CA GLY A 12 10.67 -7.01 7.09
C GLY A 12 9.97 -5.67 6.88
N ASN A 13 8.68 -5.66 7.20
CA ASN A 13 7.79 -4.50 7.14
C ASN A 13 8.25 -3.41 8.09
N THR A 14 7.71 -2.22 7.93
CA THR A 14 8.14 -1.01 8.66
C THR A 14 7.54 -0.89 10.05
N TYR A 15 6.69 -1.84 10.45
CA TYR A 15 6.00 -1.89 11.73
C TYR A 15 6.72 -2.74 12.78
N ASP A 16 7.95 -3.16 12.48
CA ASP A 16 8.79 -3.99 13.38
C ASP A 16 8.07 -5.26 13.88
N TYR A 17 7.19 -5.80 13.03
CA TYR A 17 6.44 -7.02 13.32
C TYR A 17 6.99 -8.18 12.49
N SER A 18 7.47 -9.21 13.19
CA SER A 18 7.95 -10.45 12.58
C SER A 18 7.07 -11.60 13.10
N PRO A 19 6.01 -11.99 12.37
CA PRO A 19 5.04 -12.96 12.87
C PRO A 19 5.53 -14.41 12.84
N PHE A 20 6.49 -14.74 11.98
CA PHE A 20 6.80 -16.12 11.63
C PHE A 20 7.95 -16.69 12.44
N ASN A 21 7.77 -17.93 12.92
CA ASN A 21 8.87 -18.72 13.45
C ASN A 21 9.74 -19.28 12.32
N ALA A 22 10.91 -19.86 12.66
CA ALA A 22 11.87 -20.38 11.69
C ALA A 22 11.29 -21.44 10.73
N SER A 23 10.38 -22.30 11.22
CA SER A 23 9.76 -23.34 10.37
C SER A 23 8.86 -22.73 9.31
N VAL A 24 8.07 -21.71 9.67
CA VAL A 24 7.20 -21.01 8.71
C VAL A 24 8.05 -20.23 7.71
N GLN A 25 9.12 -19.57 8.16
CA GLN A 25 10.05 -18.86 7.27
C GLN A 25 10.73 -19.81 6.26
N GLU A 26 11.19 -20.98 6.70
CA GLU A 26 11.80 -21.99 5.83
C GLU A 26 10.80 -22.55 4.82
N GLN A 27 9.58 -22.88 5.27
CA GLN A 27 8.52 -23.34 4.39
C GLN A 27 8.16 -22.28 3.34
N PHE A 28 7.99 -21.04 3.77
CA PHE A 28 7.66 -19.92 2.89
C PHE A 28 8.78 -19.68 1.85
N TYR A 29 10.04 -19.69 2.29
CA TYR A 29 11.19 -19.60 1.37
C TYR A 29 11.18 -20.72 0.34
N ASN A 30 10.91 -21.96 0.76
CA ASN A 30 10.82 -23.09 -0.16
C ASN A 30 9.62 -22.98 -1.10
N GLN A 31 8.43 -22.58 -0.64
CA GLN A 31 7.25 -22.35 -1.49
C GLN A 31 7.50 -21.25 -2.54
N LEU A 32 8.29 -20.24 -2.19
CA LEU A 32 8.63 -19.18 -3.12
C LEU A 32 9.73 -19.59 -4.12
N TYR A 33 10.88 -20.06 -3.63
CA TYR A 33 12.11 -20.24 -4.41
C TYR A 33 12.52 -21.70 -4.66
N GLY A 34 11.84 -22.67 -4.03
CA GLY A 34 12.14 -24.09 -4.20
C GLY A 34 11.94 -24.55 -5.65
N PRO A 35 12.71 -25.56 -6.13
CA PRO A 35 12.60 -26.04 -7.50
C PRO A 35 11.17 -26.46 -7.87
N GLY A 36 10.63 -25.88 -8.95
CA GLY A 36 9.28 -26.15 -9.42
C GLY A 36 8.15 -25.44 -8.67
N ASN A 37 8.46 -24.59 -7.69
CA ASN A 37 7.47 -23.85 -6.92
C ASN A 37 7.20 -22.47 -7.57
N CYS A 38 6.70 -21.50 -6.80
CA CYS A 38 6.05 -20.30 -7.32
C CYS A 38 6.88 -19.54 -8.39
N VAL A 39 8.13 -19.18 -8.09
CA VAL A 39 8.98 -18.43 -9.04
C VAL A 39 9.25 -19.23 -10.32
N ASP A 40 9.43 -20.54 -10.24
CA ASP A 40 9.66 -21.37 -11.42
C ASP A 40 8.39 -21.51 -12.28
N GLN A 41 7.21 -21.63 -11.64
CA GLN A 41 5.93 -21.69 -12.34
C GLN A 41 5.58 -20.37 -13.03
N ILE A 42 5.86 -19.22 -12.40
CA ILE A 42 5.71 -17.90 -13.02
C ILE A 42 6.60 -17.80 -14.26
N LYS A 43 7.87 -18.24 -14.17
CA LYS A 43 8.78 -18.24 -15.32
C LYS A 43 8.28 -19.14 -16.45
N ASP A 44 7.69 -20.31 -16.14
CA ASP A 44 7.12 -21.18 -17.17
C ASP A 44 5.85 -20.57 -17.81
N CYS A 45 5.00 -19.92 -17.02
CA CYS A 45 3.87 -19.13 -17.52
C CYS A 45 4.35 -18.02 -18.46
N ALA A 46 5.32 -17.20 -18.05
CA ALA A 46 5.86 -16.13 -18.89
C ALA A 46 6.49 -16.66 -20.18
N ALA A 47 7.17 -17.82 -20.13
CA ALA A 47 7.81 -18.43 -21.29
C ALA A 47 6.83 -19.02 -22.30
N ARG A 48 5.69 -19.58 -21.85
CA ARG A 48 4.77 -20.34 -22.70
C ARG A 48 3.44 -19.63 -22.97
N GLY A 49 2.98 -18.79 -22.05
CA GLY A 49 1.73 -18.05 -22.12
C GLY A 49 0.47 -18.91 -22.21
N LEU A 50 0.53 -20.20 -21.87
CA LEU A 50 -0.61 -21.12 -21.94
C LEU A 50 -1.49 -20.97 -20.69
N ASN A 51 -2.81 -20.83 -20.88
CA ASN A 51 -3.77 -20.58 -19.80
C ASN A 51 -3.63 -21.56 -18.64
N ASN A 52 -3.57 -22.86 -18.90
CA ASN A 52 -3.47 -23.88 -17.85
C ASN A 52 -2.14 -23.83 -17.08
N ILE A 53 -1.07 -23.32 -17.68
CA ILE A 53 0.24 -23.17 -17.01
C ILE A 53 0.21 -21.92 -16.14
N CYS A 54 -0.32 -20.82 -16.67
CA CYS A 54 -0.47 -19.58 -15.93
C CYS A 54 -1.46 -19.72 -14.77
N GLU A 55 -2.60 -20.38 -14.97
CA GLU A 55 -3.58 -20.70 -13.93
C GLU A 55 -2.97 -21.59 -12.84
N SER A 56 -2.12 -22.57 -13.20
CA SER A 56 -1.40 -23.38 -12.21
C SER A 56 -0.45 -22.54 -11.37
N ALA A 57 0.30 -21.63 -12.02
CA ALA A 57 1.21 -20.72 -11.34
C ALA A 57 0.47 -19.78 -10.39
N ASP A 58 -0.61 -19.17 -10.89
CA ASP A 58 -1.56 -18.32 -10.16
C ASP A 58 -2.03 -18.99 -8.87
N ASN A 59 -2.71 -20.14 -9.00
CA ASN A 59 -3.20 -20.89 -7.84
C ASN A 59 -2.07 -21.27 -6.86
N PHE A 60 -0.91 -21.71 -7.36
CA PHE A 60 0.18 -22.12 -6.48
C PHE A 60 0.73 -20.93 -5.68
N CYS A 61 0.99 -19.80 -6.35
CA CYS A 61 1.53 -18.60 -5.71
C CYS A 61 0.52 -17.99 -4.74
N TYR A 62 -0.74 -17.85 -5.15
CA TYR A 62 -1.82 -17.36 -4.29
C TYR A 62 -1.89 -18.15 -2.97
N TYR A 63 -2.10 -19.47 -3.03
CA TYR A 63 -2.31 -20.27 -1.82
C TYR A 63 -1.06 -20.50 -0.97
N LEU A 64 0.15 -20.42 -1.53
CA LEU A 64 1.38 -20.83 -0.83
C LEU A 64 2.39 -19.70 -0.63
N VAL A 65 2.16 -18.53 -1.20
CA VAL A 65 3.04 -17.35 -1.06
C VAL A 65 2.27 -16.15 -0.54
N GLU A 66 1.09 -15.89 -1.10
CA GLU A 66 0.29 -14.69 -0.78
C GLU A 66 -0.51 -14.88 0.50
N GLU A 67 -1.17 -16.02 0.68
CA GLU A 67 -2.00 -16.29 1.86
C GLU A 67 -1.19 -16.63 3.15
N VAL A 68 0.14 -16.63 3.08
CA VAL A 68 1.00 -17.07 4.21
C VAL A 68 0.79 -16.20 5.45
N LEU A 69 0.63 -14.89 5.31
CA LEU A 69 0.34 -13.99 6.44
C LEU A 69 -1.02 -14.28 7.09
N PRO A 70 -2.17 -14.14 6.38
CA PRO A 70 -3.48 -14.37 6.99
C PRO A 70 -3.62 -15.78 7.56
N ASP A 71 -3.17 -16.83 6.86
CA ASP A 71 -3.28 -18.23 7.30
C ASP A 71 -2.55 -18.53 8.61
N ASN A 72 -1.44 -17.82 8.87
CA ASN A 72 -0.61 -18.08 10.06
C ASN A 72 -0.89 -17.11 11.22
N THR A 73 -1.58 -15.99 10.97
CA THR A 73 -1.63 -14.88 11.94
C THR A 73 -3.00 -14.25 12.14
N ASN A 74 -3.98 -14.52 11.27
CA ASN A 74 -5.27 -13.82 11.23
C ASN A 74 -5.13 -12.29 11.04
N ARG A 75 -4.01 -11.83 10.46
CA ARG A 75 -3.79 -10.44 10.05
C ARG A 75 -4.49 -10.15 8.74
N ASP A 76 -4.93 -8.91 8.58
CA ASP A 76 -5.46 -8.45 7.29
C ASP A 76 -4.32 -8.30 6.26
N GLU A 77 -4.55 -8.76 5.05
CA GLU A 77 -3.61 -8.63 3.93
C GLU A 77 -3.55 -7.19 3.39
N TYR A 78 -4.61 -6.40 3.57
CA TYR A 78 -4.68 -5.01 3.12
C TYR A 78 -4.11 -4.04 4.15
N ASP A 79 -3.99 -4.45 5.41
CA ASP A 79 -3.32 -3.70 6.47
C ASP A 79 -2.74 -4.64 7.55
N ILE A 80 -1.42 -4.83 7.53
CA ILE A 80 -0.72 -5.72 8.47
C ILE A 80 -0.89 -5.31 9.95
N ARG A 81 -1.33 -4.07 10.22
CA ARG A 81 -1.59 -3.60 11.58
C ARG A 81 -2.87 -4.18 12.15
N GLU A 82 -3.81 -4.60 11.32
CA GLU A 82 -5.16 -5.01 11.71
C GLU A 82 -5.32 -6.53 11.75
N LEU A 83 -6.35 -7.00 12.46
CA LEU A 83 -6.74 -8.41 12.52
C LEU A 83 -8.08 -8.59 11.81
N GLN A 84 -8.28 -9.74 11.17
CA GLN A 84 -9.56 -10.07 10.54
C GLN A 84 -10.63 -10.49 11.56
N PRO A 85 -11.92 -10.12 11.35
CA PRO A 85 -12.40 -9.18 10.33
C PRO A 85 -12.00 -7.73 10.64
N ASP A 86 -11.46 -7.04 9.62
CA ASP A 86 -11.13 -5.61 9.69
C ASP A 86 -12.37 -4.76 9.34
N PRO A 87 -12.79 -3.80 10.19
CA PRO A 87 -13.88 -2.88 9.87
C PRO A 87 -13.49 -1.74 8.91
N PHE A 88 -12.22 -1.66 8.49
CA PHE A 88 -11.68 -0.61 7.65
C PHE A 88 -11.17 -1.15 6.30
N PRO A 89 -11.32 -0.37 5.22
CA PRO A 89 -12.23 0.76 5.05
C PRO A 89 -13.71 0.34 5.23
N TYR A 90 -14.60 1.29 5.52
CA TYR A 90 -15.97 0.95 5.87
C TYR A 90 -16.81 0.45 4.70
N ALA A 91 -17.60 -0.61 4.91
CA ALA A 91 -18.49 -1.18 3.89
C ALA A 91 -19.95 -0.68 3.92
N PHE A 92 -20.32 0.25 4.82
CA PHE A 92 -21.74 0.69 4.97
C PHE A 92 -22.32 1.34 3.69
N TYR A 93 -21.46 1.78 2.78
CA TYR A 93 -21.88 2.39 1.51
C TYR A 93 -22.59 1.37 0.61
N VAL A 94 -22.29 0.06 0.74
CA VAL A 94 -22.96 -1.01 0.00
C VAL A 94 -24.46 -1.02 0.30
N ASP A 95 -24.84 -0.92 1.58
CA ASP A 95 -26.24 -0.86 1.99
C ASP A 95 -26.91 0.43 1.48
N TYR A 96 -26.20 1.57 1.56
CA TYR A 96 -26.68 2.86 1.07
C TYR A 96 -26.97 2.85 -0.44
N LEU A 97 -26.04 2.33 -1.25
CA LEU A 97 -26.17 2.20 -2.70
C LEU A 97 -27.32 1.27 -3.10
N ASN A 98 -27.68 0.33 -2.24
CA ASN A 98 -28.78 -0.61 -2.43
C ASN A 98 -30.14 -0.11 -1.91
N THR A 99 -30.24 1.13 -1.43
CA THR A 99 -31.54 1.71 -1.09
C THR A 99 -32.35 2.00 -2.37
N PRO A 100 -33.69 1.78 -2.37
CA PRO A 100 -34.53 2.07 -3.53
C PRO A 100 -34.46 3.54 -4.00
N GLU A 101 -34.27 4.46 -3.05
CA GLU A 101 -34.13 5.88 -3.35
C GLU A 101 -32.85 6.17 -4.14
N VAL A 102 -31.70 5.66 -3.69
CA VAL A 102 -30.41 5.87 -4.36
C VAL A 102 -30.40 5.17 -5.72
N GLN A 103 -30.82 3.91 -5.81
CA GLN A 103 -30.89 3.18 -7.07
C GLN A 103 -31.76 3.91 -8.09
N LYS A 104 -32.95 4.40 -7.69
CA LYS A 104 -33.82 5.19 -8.56
C LYS A 104 -33.16 6.50 -8.99
N ALA A 105 -32.46 7.19 -8.08
CA ALA A 105 -31.81 8.46 -8.37
C ALA A 105 -30.66 8.33 -9.38
N ILE A 106 -29.86 7.25 -9.31
CA ILE A 106 -28.74 7.02 -10.22
C ILE A 106 -29.13 6.20 -11.47
N GLY A 107 -30.37 5.71 -11.54
CA GLY A 107 -30.85 4.87 -12.65
C GLY A 107 -30.28 3.45 -12.62
N ALA A 108 -29.93 2.92 -11.44
CA ALA A 108 -29.50 1.54 -11.29
C ALA A 108 -30.68 0.58 -11.36
N TYR A 109 -30.51 -0.51 -12.11
CA TYR A 109 -31.53 -1.55 -12.29
C TYR A 109 -31.22 -2.84 -11.50
N GLN A 110 -30.04 -2.91 -10.88
CA GLN A 110 -29.53 -4.09 -10.19
C GLN A 110 -28.94 -3.66 -8.85
N ASN A 111 -28.90 -4.60 -7.91
CA ASN A 111 -28.19 -4.37 -6.66
C ASN A 111 -26.69 -4.24 -6.90
N PHE A 112 -26.10 -3.30 -6.18
CA PHE A 112 -24.66 -3.11 -6.13
C PHE A 112 -24.01 -4.23 -5.32
N SER A 113 -22.85 -4.68 -5.79
CA SER A 113 -21.93 -5.57 -5.09
C SER A 113 -20.52 -5.07 -5.36
N GLU A 114 -19.63 -5.16 -4.38
CA GLU A 114 -18.27 -4.60 -4.46
C GLU A 114 -17.41 -5.31 -5.51
N SER A 115 -17.65 -6.61 -5.70
CA SER A 115 -16.93 -7.44 -6.65
C SER A 115 -17.85 -8.44 -7.37
N SER A 116 -17.35 -9.03 -8.45
CA SER A 116 -18.04 -10.07 -9.21
C SER A 116 -17.17 -11.31 -9.31
N SER A 117 -17.55 -12.38 -8.62
CA SER A 117 -16.85 -13.68 -8.70
C SER A 117 -16.85 -14.26 -10.11
N THR A 118 -17.87 -13.95 -10.93
CA THR A 118 -17.90 -14.37 -12.34
C THR A 118 -16.80 -13.71 -13.15
N VAL A 119 -16.56 -12.41 -12.94
CA VAL A 119 -15.46 -11.69 -13.60
C VAL A 119 -14.12 -12.16 -13.05
N GLY A 120 -13.98 -12.28 -11.73
CA GLY A 120 -12.76 -12.79 -11.10
C GLY A 120 -12.36 -14.16 -11.65
N ASN A 121 -13.28 -15.13 -11.66
CA ASN A 121 -13.04 -16.46 -12.21
C ASN A 121 -12.65 -16.43 -13.69
N ALA A 122 -13.16 -15.48 -14.48
CA ALA A 122 -12.79 -15.37 -15.88
C ALA A 122 -11.32 -14.96 -16.06
N PHE A 123 -10.75 -14.14 -15.17
CA PHE A 123 -9.33 -13.80 -15.15
C PHE A 123 -8.47 -14.93 -14.55
N SER A 124 -8.92 -15.56 -13.46
CA SER A 124 -8.17 -16.65 -12.83
C SER A 124 -8.04 -17.88 -13.73
N THR A 125 -9.10 -18.23 -14.49
CA THR A 125 -9.05 -19.39 -15.42
C THR A 125 -8.14 -19.17 -16.63
N THR A 126 -7.71 -17.93 -16.88
CA THR A 126 -6.68 -17.62 -17.88
C THR A 126 -5.32 -17.35 -17.25
N GLY A 127 -5.21 -17.38 -15.92
CA GLY A 127 -3.99 -17.15 -15.15
C GLY A 127 -3.43 -15.75 -15.37
N ASP A 128 -4.30 -14.75 -15.48
CA ASP A 128 -3.90 -13.39 -15.88
C ASP A 128 -3.01 -12.71 -14.84
N ASP A 129 -3.13 -13.05 -13.55
CA ASP A 129 -2.37 -12.40 -12.48
C ASP A 129 -0.86 -12.66 -12.59
N ASN A 130 -0.48 -13.92 -12.86
CA ASN A 130 0.91 -14.32 -13.07
C ASN A 130 1.40 -14.21 -14.52
N ARG A 131 0.59 -13.63 -15.41
CA ARG A 131 0.92 -13.48 -16.82
C ARG A 131 1.70 -12.20 -17.07
N GLU A 132 2.84 -12.32 -17.75
CA GLU A 132 3.53 -11.14 -18.27
C GLU A 132 2.75 -10.54 -19.45
N VAL A 133 2.25 -9.31 -19.27
CA VAL A 133 1.41 -8.59 -20.24
C VAL A 133 2.04 -7.29 -20.77
N GLY A 134 3.31 -7.04 -20.45
CA GLY A 134 4.08 -5.88 -20.94
C GLY A 134 3.77 -4.58 -20.18
N THR A 135 3.37 -4.68 -18.91
CA THR A 135 3.00 -3.53 -18.08
C THR A 135 4.18 -2.57 -17.89
N ILE A 136 5.39 -3.09 -17.67
CA ILE A 136 6.61 -2.29 -17.54
C ILE A 136 6.89 -1.49 -18.83
N GLU A 137 6.81 -2.15 -19.99
CA GLU A 137 7.00 -1.52 -21.30
C GLU A 137 5.92 -0.49 -21.60
N ALA A 138 4.68 -0.75 -21.21
CA ALA A 138 3.58 0.20 -21.36
C ALA A 138 3.84 1.47 -20.54
N LEU A 139 4.27 1.35 -19.29
CA LEU A 139 4.63 2.49 -18.44
C LEU A 139 5.81 3.28 -19.01
N LYS A 140 6.84 2.60 -19.54
CA LYS A 140 7.96 3.24 -20.24
C LYS A 140 7.49 4.06 -21.45
N LYS A 141 6.59 3.51 -22.27
CA LYS A 141 6.01 4.22 -23.43
C LYS A 141 5.20 5.45 -23.02
N LEU A 142 4.43 5.37 -21.93
CA LEU A 142 3.70 6.53 -21.41
C LEU A 142 4.67 7.66 -21.01
N LEU A 143 5.77 7.32 -20.34
CA LEU A 143 6.81 8.29 -19.97
C LEU A 143 7.49 8.92 -21.20
N GLU A 144 7.77 8.14 -22.24
CA GLU A 144 8.31 8.65 -23.51
C GLU A 144 7.35 9.64 -24.21
N GLN A 145 6.05 9.45 -24.02
CA GLN A 145 5.00 10.35 -24.52
C GLN A 145 4.83 11.61 -23.65
N GLY A 146 5.58 11.73 -22.55
CA GLY A 146 5.50 12.85 -21.62
C GLY A 146 4.32 12.76 -20.65
N ILE A 147 3.70 11.59 -20.52
CA ILE A 147 2.67 11.34 -19.50
C ILE A 147 3.34 11.24 -18.13
N TYR A 148 2.69 11.84 -17.13
CA TYR A 148 3.11 11.74 -15.74
C TYR A 148 2.70 10.39 -15.17
N VAL A 149 3.64 9.66 -14.58
CA VAL A 149 3.40 8.38 -13.94
C VAL A 149 3.85 8.46 -12.49
N LEU A 150 2.89 8.34 -11.58
CA LEU A 150 3.11 8.20 -10.14
C LEU A 150 2.72 6.79 -9.73
N LEU A 151 3.68 6.02 -9.24
CA LEU A 151 3.42 4.80 -8.48
C LEU A 151 3.42 5.17 -7.00
N TYR A 152 2.42 4.76 -6.24
CA TYR A 152 2.40 4.97 -4.80
C TYR A 152 1.82 3.76 -4.09
N ALA A 153 2.33 3.48 -2.89
CA ALA A 153 1.91 2.35 -2.07
C ALA A 153 1.86 2.76 -0.60
N GLY A 154 0.85 2.27 0.12
CA GLY A 154 0.80 2.33 1.57
C GLY A 154 1.83 1.37 2.17
N ASP A 155 2.49 1.76 3.24
CA ASP A 155 3.54 0.94 3.83
C ASP A 155 3.06 -0.13 4.82
N ALA A 156 1.77 -0.15 5.15
CA ALA A 156 1.07 -1.20 5.91
C ALA A 156 0.39 -2.26 5.03
N ASP A 157 0.27 -2.00 3.73
CA ASP A 157 -0.27 -2.98 2.77
C ASP A 157 0.70 -4.15 2.65
N TYR A 158 0.22 -5.37 2.91
CA TYR A 158 1.00 -6.60 2.70
C TYR A 158 0.83 -7.11 1.27
N ASN A 159 -0.40 -7.09 0.76
CA ASN A 159 -0.76 -7.66 -0.54
C ASN A 159 -0.04 -6.94 -1.70
N CYS A 160 -0.21 -5.62 -1.80
CA CYS A 160 0.46 -4.79 -2.81
C CYS A 160 1.58 -3.93 -2.19
N ASN A 161 2.41 -4.56 -1.35
CA ASN A 161 3.35 -3.83 -0.50
C ASN A 161 4.37 -2.95 -1.25
N TRP A 162 4.79 -1.89 -0.57
CA TRP A 162 5.68 -0.87 -1.11
C TRP A 162 7.06 -1.40 -1.54
N LEU A 163 7.56 -2.51 -1.01
CA LEU A 163 8.83 -3.11 -1.46
C LEU A 163 8.70 -3.66 -2.89
N GLY A 164 7.57 -4.31 -3.19
CA GLY A 164 7.24 -4.74 -4.55
C GLY A 164 7.07 -3.56 -5.50
N GLY A 165 6.32 -2.54 -5.06
CA GLY A 165 6.16 -1.30 -5.83
C GLY A 165 7.47 -0.57 -6.12
N GLU A 166 8.39 -0.53 -5.15
CA GLU A 166 9.73 0.05 -5.31
C GLU A 166 10.56 -0.75 -6.34
N ALA A 167 10.52 -2.08 -6.27
CA ALA A 167 11.21 -2.94 -7.23
C ALA A 167 10.70 -2.70 -8.66
N VAL A 168 9.37 -2.65 -8.85
CA VAL A 168 8.74 -2.31 -10.14
C VAL A 168 9.19 -0.93 -10.63
N ALA A 169 9.25 0.07 -9.75
CA ALA A 169 9.72 1.40 -10.13
C ALA A 169 11.19 1.39 -10.60
N HIS A 170 12.01 0.52 -10.00
CA HIS A 170 13.40 0.28 -10.42
C HIS A 170 13.55 -0.55 -11.70
N GLU A 171 12.53 -1.28 -12.14
CA GLU A 171 12.50 -1.93 -13.45
C GLU A 171 12.06 -0.97 -14.57
N ILE A 172 11.15 -0.04 -14.26
CA ILE A 172 10.76 1.04 -15.17
C ILE A 172 11.94 2.00 -15.40
N ASN A 173 12.57 2.46 -14.30
CA ASN A 173 13.83 3.21 -14.26
C ASN A 173 14.07 4.17 -15.44
N PRO A 174 13.26 5.23 -15.58
CA PRO A 174 13.51 6.25 -16.58
C PRO A 174 14.81 7.01 -16.29
N PRO A 175 15.35 7.75 -17.27
CA PRO A 175 16.60 8.49 -17.12
C PRO A 175 16.66 9.33 -15.85
N GLY A 176 17.69 9.10 -15.03
CA GLY A 176 17.95 9.81 -13.77
C GLY A 176 17.32 9.18 -12.53
N PHE A 177 16.36 8.25 -12.66
CA PHE A 177 15.67 7.66 -11.50
C PHE A 177 16.62 6.91 -10.56
N SER A 178 17.56 6.13 -11.10
CA SER A 178 18.60 5.45 -10.32
C SER A 178 19.47 6.41 -9.48
N SER A 179 19.66 7.65 -9.93
CA SER A 179 20.46 8.68 -9.24
C SER A 179 19.65 9.58 -8.32
N ALA A 180 18.32 9.53 -8.39
CA ALA A 180 17.45 10.27 -7.48
C ALA A 180 17.48 9.66 -6.06
N GLY A 181 17.26 10.50 -5.06
CA GLY A 181 17.13 10.08 -3.67
C GLY A 181 15.71 10.22 -3.14
N TYR A 182 15.36 9.46 -2.12
CA TYR A 182 14.13 9.64 -1.35
C TYR A 182 14.18 10.93 -0.54
N THR A 183 13.13 11.73 -0.64
CA THR A 183 12.91 12.92 0.19
C THR A 183 11.49 12.90 0.74
N ASN A 184 11.25 13.65 1.81
CA ASN A 184 9.95 13.71 2.46
C ASN A 184 8.89 14.35 1.55
N ILE A 185 7.68 13.83 1.60
CA ILE A 185 6.49 14.48 1.04
C ILE A 185 5.97 15.43 2.11
N SER A 186 6.05 16.73 1.85
CA SER A 186 5.46 17.76 2.71
C SER A 186 4.04 18.05 2.28
N THR A 187 3.12 18.15 3.22
CA THR A 187 1.71 18.52 3.02
C THR A 187 1.35 19.83 3.71
N SER A 188 0.14 20.33 3.45
CA SER A 188 -0.35 21.61 4.00
C SER A 188 -0.51 21.64 5.51
N ASP A 189 -0.58 20.49 6.19
CA ASP A 189 -0.61 20.38 7.65
C ASP A 189 0.80 20.35 8.29
N ALA A 190 1.85 20.46 7.47
CA ALA A 190 3.26 20.39 7.87
C ALA A 190 3.69 19.05 8.49
N THR A 191 2.93 17.97 8.25
CA THR A 191 3.30 16.60 8.60
C THR A 191 4.05 15.94 7.43
N VAL A 192 4.91 14.97 7.74
CA VAL A 192 5.53 14.10 6.73
C VAL A 192 4.69 12.83 6.65
N HIS A 193 3.97 12.66 5.54
CA HIS A 193 3.11 11.48 5.32
C HIS A 193 3.77 10.39 4.48
N GLY A 194 5.04 10.56 4.12
CA GLY A 194 5.72 9.60 3.27
C GLY A 194 7.02 10.14 2.69
N GLN A 195 7.61 9.33 1.83
CA GLN A 195 8.79 9.67 1.07
C GLN A 195 8.59 9.37 -0.41
N VAL A 196 9.19 10.22 -1.25
CA VAL A 196 9.14 10.07 -2.69
C VAL A 196 10.54 10.08 -3.28
N LYS A 197 10.74 9.21 -4.26
CA LYS A 197 11.87 9.24 -5.20
C LYS A 197 11.32 9.56 -6.58
N GLN A 198 11.83 10.62 -7.20
CA GLN A 198 11.28 11.13 -8.45
C GLN A 198 12.38 11.58 -9.41
N ALA A 199 12.18 11.23 -10.68
CA ALA A 199 12.93 11.75 -11.81
C ALA A 199 11.96 12.26 -12.87
N SER A 200 11.96 13.58 -13.06
CA SER A 200 11.07 14.29 -13.98
C SER A 200 9.60 13.88 -13.77
N SER A 201 8.93 13.33 -14.79
CA SER A 201 7.52 12.92 -14.77
C SER A 201 7.27 11.51 -14.23
N PHE A 202 8.29 10.86 -13.65
CA PHE A 202 8.15 9.55 -13.01
C PHE A 202 8.50 9.62 -11.53
N ALA A 203 7.61 9.12 -10.68
CA ALA A 203 7.79 9.09 -9.24
C ALA A 203 7.33 7.77 -8.63
N PHE A 204 8.03 7.32 -7.60
CA PHE A 204 7.58 6.29 -6.67
C PHE A 204 7.48 6.87 -5.27
N ALA A 205 6.29 6.76 -4.66
CA ALA A 205 6.00 7.28 -3.33
C ALA A 205 5.60 6.15 -2.37
N ARG A 206 6.32 6.06 -1.25
CA ARG A 206 5.91 5.26 -0.10
C ARG A 206 5.11 6.17 0.84
N ILE A 207 3.87 5.82 1.13
CA ILE A 207 2.97 6.57 2.00
C ILE A 207 2.91 5.87 3.36
N TYR A 208 3.25 6.61 4.40
CA TYR A 208 3.35 6.13 5.78
C TYR A 208 1.98 5.93 6.42
N GLU A 209 1.89 5.00 7.37
CA GLU A 209 0.70 4.74 8.19
C GLU A 209 -0.55 4.48 7.33
N SER A 210 -0.39 3.66 6.29
CA SER A 210 -1.41 3.42 5.28
C SER A 210 -1.44 1.97 4.79
N GLY A 211 -2.62 1.36 4.81
CA GLY A 211 -2.89 0.10 4.11
C GLY A 211 -3.14 0.29 2.61
N HIS A 212 -3.80 -0.70 2.01
CA HIS A 212 -4.05 -0.83 0.57
C HIS A 212 -4.77 0.37 -0.04
N GLU A 213 -5.89 0.78 0.57
CA GLU A 213 -6.67 1.94 0.13
C GLU A 213 -6.11 3.25 0.72
N VAL A 214 -4.94 3.68 0.25
CA VAL A 214 -4.23 4.86 0.77
C VAL A 214 -5.09 6.11 1.01
N PRO A 215 -6.05 6.49 0.14
CA PRO A 215 -6.91 7.64 0.38
C PRO A 215 -7.77 7.55 1.64
N PHE A 216 -8.11 6.35 2.11
CA PHE A 216 -8.82 6.16 3.38
C PHE A 216 -7.91 6.50 4.58
N TYR A 217 -6.68 5.97 4.56
CA TYR A 217 -5.75 6.10 5.68
C TYR A 217 -5.08 7.48 5.75
N GLN A 218 -4.68 8.02 4.58
CA GLN A 218 -3.95 9.28 4.44
C GLN A 218 -4.64 10.22 3.42
N PRO A 219 -5.86 10.71 3.72
CA PRO A 219 -6.68 11.46 2.75
C PRO A 219 -6.06 12.78 2.30
N LEU A 220 -5.42 13.52 3.21
CA LEU A 220 -4.78 14.81 2.89
C LEU A 220 -3.61 14.59 1.92
N ALA A 221 -2.69 13.69 2.27
CA ALA A 221 -1.54 13.39 1.44
C ALA A 221 -1.97 12.86 0.06
N SER A 222 -2.95 11.96 0.03
CA SER A 222 -3.49 11.39 -1.21
C SER A 222 -4.04 12.46 -2.14
N LEU A 223 -4.84 13.41 -1.61
CA LEU A 223 -5.36 14.51 -2.41
C LEU A 223 -4.24 15.41 -2.95
N GLU A 224 -3.28 15.77 -2.10
CA GLU A 224 -2.20 16.67 -2.51
C GLU A 224 -1.26 16.04 -3.55
N ILE A 225 -0.87 14.77 -3.40
CA ILE A 225 -0.02 14.10 -4.41
C ILE A 225 -0.77 13.89 -5.72
N PHE A 226 -2.08 13.60 -5.66
CA PHE A 226 -2.93 13.51 -6.84
C PHE A 226 -2.97 14.85 -7.58
N GLU A 227 -3.23 15.95 -6.88
CA GLU A 227 -3.24 17.28 -7.47
C GLU A 227 -1.89 17.66 -8.08
N ARG A 228 -0.78 17.30 -7.42
CA ARG A 228 0.58 17.55 -7.92
C ARG A 228 0.82 16.78 -9.22
N ALA A 229 0.47 15.50 -9.26
CA ALA A 229 0.64 14.66 -10.45
C ALA A 229 -0.14 15.21 -11.66
N ILE A 230 -1.42 15.53 -11.49
CA ILE A 230 -2.25 16.05 -12.60
C ILE A 230 -1.81 17.45 -13.07
N LYS A 231 -1.21 18.26 -12.18
CA LYS A 231 -0.67 19.59 -12.51
C LYS A 231 0.75 19.53 -13.07
N GLY A 232 1.37 18.35 -13.13
CA GLY A 232 2.76 18.19 -13.56
C GLY A 232 3.75 18.85 -12.62
N LEU A 233 3.51 18.74 -11.31
CA LEU A 233 4.36 19.26 -10.26
C LEU A 233 5.20 18.15 -9.64
N ASP A 234 6.27 18.50 -8.93
CA ASP A 234 6.98 17.54 -8.12
C ASP A 234 6.11 17.03 -6.96
N ILE A 235 6.27 15.76 -6.62
CA ILE A 235 5.46 15.12 -5.57
C ILE A 235 5.93 15.53 -4.18
N ALA A 236 7.20 15.89 -4.01
CA ALA A 236 7.77 16.19 -2.69
C ALA A 236 7.11 17.44 -2.07
N THR A 237 7.06 18.55 -2.80
CA THR A 237 6.56 19.83 -2.29
C THR A 237 5.40 20.41 -3.10
N GLY A 238 5.27 20.07 -4.38
CA GLY A 238 4.29 20.67 -5.28
C GLY A 238 4.67 22.07 -5.75
N GLU A 239 5.94 22.48 -5.62
CA GLU A 239 6.40 23.83 -5.95
C GLU A 239 7.12 23.89 -7.31
N CYS A 240 7.69 22.78 -7.76
CA CYS A 240 8.44 22.69 -9.00
C CYS A 240 7.57 22.09 -10.11
N LYS A 241 7.41 22.79 -11.23
CA LYS A 241 6.91 22.15 -12.45
C LYS A 241 7.93 21.16 -13.00
N VAL A 242 7.49 19.94 -13.25
CA VAL A 242 8.27 18.91 -13.94
C VAL A 242 7.71 18.75 -15.35
N SER A 243 8.56 18.83 -16.38
CA SER A 243 8.15 18.68 -17.78
C SER A 243 8.86 17.50 -18.42
N GLY A 244 8.13 16.74 -19.27
CA GLY A 244 8.56 15.47 -19.82
C GLY A 244 8.96 15.53 -21.29
N ARG A 245 10.27 15.46 -21.55
CA ARG A 245 10.91 14.48 -22.45
C ARG A 245 12.28 14.19 -21.85
N GLY A 246 12.50 12.94 -21.41
CA GLY A 246 13.67 12.52 -20.65
C GLY A 246 15.00 12.64 -21.42
N ASN A 247 15.55 13.84 -21.53
CA ASN A 247 16.87 14.11 -22.06
C ASN A 247 17.95 14.31 -20.96
N GLY A 248 17.66 13.87 -19.71
CA GLY A 248 18.65 13.75 -18.65
C GLY A 248 18.98 15.04 -17.88
N SER A 249 18.36 16.18 -18.18
CA SER A 249 18.54 17.46 -17.45
C SER A 249 17.32 17.89 -16.63
N GLY A 250 16.44 16.95 -16.29
CA GLY A 250 15.17 17.20 -15.61
C GLY A 250 15.27 17.24 -14.07
N TYR A 251 14.14 17.53 -13.42
CA TYR A 251 14.01 17.51 -11.96
C TYR A 251 14.40 16.14 -11.39
N LEU A 252 15.16 16.14 -10.28
CA LEU A 252 15.51 14.94 -9.51
C LEU A 252 15.32 15.25 -8.04
N THR A 253 14.67 14.36 -7.29
CA THR A 253 14.68 14.45 -5.83
C THR A 253 16.09 14.18 -5.29
N LYS A 254 16.46 14.90 -4.23
CA LYS A 254 17.73 14.73 -3.52
C LYS A 254 17.46 14.27 -2.10
N GLY A 255 18.11 13.19 -1.69
CA GLY A 255 17.97 12.63 -0.35
C GLY A 255 18.60 11.25 -0.25
N THR A 256 18.06 10.38 0.58
CA THR A 256 18.66 9.06 0.87
C THR A 256 18.48 8.09 -0.30
N ALA A 257 19.39 7.12 -0.44
CA ALA A 257 19.28 6.13 -1.50
C ALA A 257 18.05 5.21 -1.31
N GLN A 258 17.66 4.98 -0.06
CA GLN A 258 16.56 4.11 0.37
C GLN A 258 15.61 4.86 1.31
N SER A 259 14.34 4.45 1.34
CA SER A 259 13.37 4.90 2.34
C SER A 259 13.49 4.04 3.61
N THR A 260 14.29 4.49 4.58
CA THR A 260 14.65 3.69 5.77
C THR A 260 13.81 3.98 7.00
N TYR A 261 12.81 4.87 6.91
CA TYR A 261 11.93 5.16 8.04
C TYR A 261 11.10 3.93 8.41
N ARG A 262 10.93 3.70 9.71
CA ARG A 262 10.15 2.60 10.28
C ARG A 262 9.18 3.20 11.27
N GLU A 263 7.90 2.87 11.11
CA GLU A 263 6.80 3.30 11.97
C GLU A 263 6.95 2.71 13.38
N GLY A 264 7.48 1.50 13.44
CA GLY A 264 7.49 0.69 14.65
C GLY A 264 6.12 0.08 14.94
N ASN A 265 6.01 -0.66 16.04
CA ASN A 265 4.81 -1.45 16.33
C ASN A 265 3.68 -0.67 17.03
N GLY A 266 3.78 0.66 17.09
CA GLY A 266 2.88 1.50 17.89
C GLY A 266 1.44 1.54 17.39
N THR A 267 1.23 1.35 16.09
CA THR A 267 -0.09 1.33 15.45
C THR A 267 -0.63 -0.08 15.19
N ILE A 268 0.11 -1.13 15.60
CA ILE A 268 -0.38 -2.50 15.50
C ILE A 268 -1.50 -2.73 16.51
N VAL A 269 -2.63 -3.20 15.98
CA VAL A 269 -3.80 -3.61 16.74
C VAL A 269 -3.67 -5.08 17.11
N TRP A 270 -3.97 -5.44 18.35
CA TRP A 270 -3.79 -6.81 18.87
C TRP A 270 -5.10 -7.55 19.12
N ASP A 271 -6.23 -6.86 18.98
CA ASP A 271 -7.57 -7.39 19.18
C ASP A 271 -8.43 -7.09 17.95
N VAL A 272 -9.27 -8.04 17.54
CA VAL A 272 -10.26 -7.82 16.48
C VAL A 272 -11.15 -6.64 16.85
N LEU A 273 -11.26 -5.68 15.93
CA LEU A 273 -12.02 -4.47 16.16
C LEU A 273 -13.53 -4.70 15.98
N PRO A 274 -14.38 -3.98 16.73
CA PRO A 274 -15.80 -3.98 16.44
C PRO A 274 -16.09 -3.27 15.12
N VAL A 275 -17.13 -3.70 14.40
CA VAL A 275 -17.64 -3.02 13.17
C VAL A 275 -18.00 -1.54 13.35
N SER A 276 -18.12 -1.07 14.59
CA SER A 276 -18.39 0.33 14.95
C SER A 276 -17.15 1.14 15.34
N ALA A 277 -15.95 0.57 15.15
CA ALA A 277 -14.70 1.29 15.32
C ALA A 277 -14.64 2.48 14.37
N ILE A 278 -13.94 3.54 14.77
CA ILE A 278 -13.73 4.72 13.93
C ILE A 278 -12.24 4.84 13.66
N TYR A 279 -11.79 4.89 12.41
CA TYR A 279 -10.40 5.15 12.08
C TYR A 279 -10.03 6.62 12.35
N ASN A 280 -8.90 6.85 13.02
CA ASN A 280 -8.34 8.18 13.24
C ASN A 280 -7.12 8.40 12.33
N THR A 281 -7.32 9.14 11.25
CA THR A 281 -6.29 9.44 10.25
C THR A 281 -5.15 10.32 10.77
N THR A 282 -5.32 11.01 11.90
CA THR A 282 -4.24 11.77 12.54
C THR A 282 -3.28 10.86 13.31
N THR A 283 -3.79 9.78 13.91
CA THR A 283 -2.97 8.87 14.74
C THR A 283 -2.63 7.56 14.05
N GLY A 284 -3.26 7.26 12.91
CA GLY A 284 -3.10 5.97 12.23
C GLY A 284 -3.66 4.79 13.02
N MET A 285 -4.65 5.03 13.89
CA MET A 285 -5.15 4.03 14.84
C MET A 285 -6.69 4.04 14.93
N PRO A 286 -7.30 2.95 15.42
CA PRO A 286 -8.69 2.94 15.82
C PRO A 286 -8.95 3.94 16.97
N GLY A 287 -9.88 4.84 16.75
CA GLY A 287 -10.47 5.74 17.75
C GLY A 287 -11.56 5.07 18.60
N ALA A 288 -12.12 5.83 19.54
CA ALA A 288 -13.17 5.33 20.42
C ALA A 288 -14.47 5.02 19.64
N ALA A 289 -14.99 3.80 19.77
CA ALA A 289 -16.27 3.40 19.18
C ALA A 289 -17.43 4.32 19.60
N VAL A 290 -18.34 4.61 18.67
CA VAL A 290 -19.55 5.39 18.96
C VAL A 290 -20.44 4.61 19.92
N GLY A 291 -20.50 5.02 21.19
CA GLY A 291 -21.38 4.43 22.21
C GLY A 291 -20.72 4.16 23.55
N LYS A 292 -19.39 4.08 23.63
CA LYS A 292 -18.66 4.15 24.90
C LYS A 292 -18.22 5.58 25.14
N ARG A 293 -19.12 6.42 25.67
CA ARG A 293 -18.66 7.55 26.48
C ARG A 293 -17.77 6.95 27.56
N ALA A 294 -16.50 7.34 27.59
CA ALA A 294 -15.61 7.02 28.70
C ALA A 294 -16.36 7.31 30.00
N SER A 295 -16.64 6.27 30.79
CA SER A 295 -17.16 6.48 32.13
C SER A 295 -16.11 7.31 32.86
N SER A 296 -16.45 8.55 33.17
CA SER A 296 -15.62 9.44 33.96
C SER A 296 -15.44 8.82 35.35
N GLY A 297 -14.43 7.97 35.50
CA GLY A 297 -13.90 7.57 36.79
C GLY A 297 -13.46 8.85 37.50
N LYS A 298 -14.09 9.13 38.65
CA LYS A 298 -13.82 10.29 39.49
C LYS A 298 -12.31 10.46 39.68
N ARG A 299 -11.71 11.46 39.04
CA ARG A 299 -10.37 11.93 39.39
C ARG A 299 -10.50 12.63 40.75
N GLY A 300 -9.96 11.98 41.78
CA GLY A 300 -9.68 12.65 43.04
C GLY A 300 -8.74 13.82 42.79
N LEU A 301 -9.16 15.02 43.20
CA LEU A 301 -8.29 16.18 43.29
C LEU A 301 -7.16 15.87 44.27
N GLN A 302 -5.90 15.97 43.82
CA GLN A 302 -4.80 16.62 44.54
C GLN A 302 -3.51 16.58 43.71
N GLY A 303 -2.85 17.73 43.54
CA GLY A 303 -1.39 17.77 43.34
C GLY A 303 -0.84 18.56 42.15
N LYS A 304 -0.86 19.90 42.28
CA LYS A 304 0.13 20.90 41.82
C LYS A 304 0.78 20.79 40.42
N LEU A 305 0.47 21.81 39.61
CA LEU A 305 1.19 22.28 38.42
C LEU A 305 2.66 22.64 38.74
N SER A 306 3.59 22.18 37.90
CA SER A 306 4.85 22.89 37.65
C SER A 306 5.15 22.91 36.14
N HIS A 307 5.33 24.13 35.63
CA HIS A 307 5.76 24.45 34.27
C HIS A 307 7.24 24.12 34.08
N ALA A 308 7.58 23.37 33.02
CA ALA A 308 8.89 23.47 32.38
C ALA A 308 8.79 22.97 30.93
N GLY A 309 8.81 23.91 29.98
CA GLY A 309 8.93 23.61 28.56
C GLY A 309 10.28 23.00 28.21
N LYS A 310 10.30 22.14 27.20
CA LYS A 310 11.54 21.68 26.57
C LYS A 310 11.54 22.08 25.10
N LYS A 311 12.48 22.97 24.76
CA LYS A 311 12.96 23.27 23.41
C LYS A 311 13.80 22.07 22.94
N PHE A 312 13.59 21.63 21.70
CA PHE A 312 14.54 20.78 21.00
C PHE A 312 15.66 21.63 20.39
N LYS A 313 16.91 21.18 20.53
CA LYS A 313 18.08 21.75 19.87
C LYS A 313 18.35 20.97 18.58
N ILE A 314 18.67 21.78 17.56
CA ILE A 314 19.26 21.54 16.24
C ILE A 314 19.95 20.19 16.08
#